data_AF-A0A0B7IN89-F1
#
_entry.id   AF-A0A0B7IN89-F1
#
_cell.length_a   1.000
_cell.length_b   1.000
_cell.length_c   1.000
_cell.angle_alpha   90.00
_cell.angle_beta   90.00
_cell.angle_gamma   90.00
#
_symmetry.space_group_name_H-M   'P 1'
#
loop_
_entity.id
_entity.type
_entity.pdbx_description
1 polymer ?
#
loop_
_entity_poly.entity_id
_entity_poly.type
_entity_poly.pdbx_seq_one_letter_code
_entity_poly.pdbx_strand_id
1 'polypeptide(L)'
;MLECMYIGCHTEGVLPGGLNVRRRAYDIHKNLIGVVTYQNPKEWIESIKKTEVKFRQILKWVSCFSLAVNEVNASLGRVVTAPTNGSAGVIPAVLMYYLTIENHNANEEQIKQFLLVAGEIGSLFKKGATISAAMGGCQAEIGVSSAMAAAGLCELMGGSPEQVLIAAEIAMEHHLGLTCDPIGGLVQVPCIERNAMGAIKAINAAELAVETDPKNAKVPLDKVINTMWETAKDMHSKYKETSEGGLAVAVNLSDC
;
A
#
# COMPACT_ATOMS: atom_id res chain seq x y z
N MET A 1 5.27 -10.75 -6.35
CA MET A 1 5.47 -9.38 -5.78
C MET A 1 6.80 -8.79 -6.21
N LEU A 2 7.95 -9.38 -5.83
CA LEU A 2 9.28 -8.86 -6.17
C LEU A 2 9.49 -8.59 -7.68
N GLU A 3 9.18 -9.57 -8.53
CA GLU A 3 9.32 -9.43 -9.99
C GLU A 3 8.49 -8.25 -10.54
N CYS A 4 7.24 -8.10 -10.10
CA CYS A 4 6.38 -6.99 -10.51
C CYS A 4 6.99 -5.63 -10.13
N MET A 5 7.46 -5.49 -8.89
CA MET A 5 8.13 -4.27 -8.45
C MET A 5 9.41 -4.00 -9.24
N TYR A 6 10.22 -5.03 -9.49
CA TYR A 6 11.42 -4.91 -10.31
C TYR A 6 11.07 -4.42 -11.71
N ILE A 7 10.09 -5.03 -12.39
CA ILE A 7 9.62 -4.58 -13.71
C ILE A 7 9.20 -3.12 -13.67
N GLY A 8 8.39 -2.72 -12.67
CA GLY A 8 7.92 -1.34 -12.53
C GLY A 8 9.05 -0.31 -12.38
N CYS A 9 10.06 -0.62 -11.56
CA CYS A 9 11.24 0.23 -11.40
C CYS A 9 12.12 0.34 -12.67
N HIS A 10 11.99 -0.60 -13.61
CA HIS A 10 12.84 -0.67 -14.81
C HIS A 10 12.07 -0.42 -16.12
N THR A 11 10.81 0.01 -16.05
CA THR A 11 9.99 0.29 -17.23
C THR A 11 9.65 1.77 -17.31
N GLU A 12 10.18 2.46 -18.32
CA GLU A 12 9.80 3.84 -18.65
C GLU A 12 8.50 3.91 -19.46
N GLY A 13 7.99 5.13 -19.67
CA GLY A 13 6.89 5.39 -20.60
C GLY A 13 5.65 6.01 -19.96
N VAL A 14 4.54 5.91 -20.68
CA VAL A 14 3.23 6.50 -20.33
C VAL A 14 2.21 5.37 -20.18
N LEU A 15 1.35 5.46 -19.16
CA LEU A 15 0.31 4.48 -18.90
C LEU A 15 -0.78 4.53 -19.99
N PRO A 16 -1.37 3.38 -20.36
CA PRO A 16 -2.46 3.34 -21.33
C PRO A 16 -3.74 3.97 -20.76
N GLY A 17 -4.81 4.11 -21.55
CA GLY A 17 -6.12 4.57 -21.06
C GLY A 17 -6.41 6.06 -21.25
N GLY A 18 -5.49 6.83 -21.84
CA GLY A 18 -5.76 8.18 -22.33
C GLY A 18 -5.54 9.32 -21.33
N LEU A 19 -5.20 9.03 -20.07
CA LEU A 19 -4.85 10.05 -19.06
C LEU A 19 -3.40 10.57 -19.18
N ASN A 20 -2.62 10.04 -20.15
CA ASN A 20 -1.23 10.40 -20.41
C ASN A 20 -0.32 10.39 -19.15
N VAL A 21 -0.63 9.53 -18.17
CA VAL A 21 0.11 9.46 -16.90
C VAL A 21 1.49 8.87 -17.14
N ARG A 22 2.55 9.66 -16.91
CA ARG A 22 3.93 9.17 -16.99
C ARG A 22 4.24 8.23 -15.83
N ARG A 23 4.94 7.13 -16.12
CA ARG A 23 5.53 6.25 -15.11
C ARG A 23 6.62 6.98 -14.34
N ARG A 24 6.45 7.13 -13.02
CA ARG A 24 7.37 7.85 -12.13
C ARG A 24 8.31 6.91 -11.40
N ALA A 25 7.96 5.63 -11.24
CA ALA A 25 8.81 4.69 -10.51
C ALA A 25 10.20 4.56 -11.15
N TYR A 26 10.27 4.51 -12.48
CA TYR A 26 11.53 4.49 -13.23
C TYR A 26 12.43 5.69 -12.90
N ASP A 27 11.90 6.91 -13.00
CA ASP A 27 12.67 8.14 -12.77
C ASP A 27 13.12 8.24 -11.30
N ILE A 28 12.27 7.85 -10.35
CA ILE A 28 12.61 7.85 -8.91
C ILE A 28 13.69 6.81 -8.61
N HIS A 29 13.50 5.58 -9.07
CA HIS A 29 14.44 4.48 -8.86
C HIS A 29 15.83 4.82 -9.41
N LYS A 30 15.92 5.32 -10.65
CA LYS A 30 17.18 5.73 -11.28
C LYS A 30 17.95 6.76 -10.45
N ASN A 31 17.22 7.71 -9.84
CA ASN A 31 17.81 8.73 -8.98
C ASN A 31 18.26 8.20 -7.60
N LEU A 32 17.62 7.14 -7.09
CA LEU A 32 17.93 6.56 -5.79
C LEU A 32 19.04 5.51 -5.85
N ILE A 33 19.00 4.62 -6.85
CA ILE A 33 19.94 3.50 -6.99
C ILE A 33 21.33 3.94 -7.47
N GLY A 34 21.39 5.07 -8.19
CA GLY A 34 22.64 5.64 -8.69
C GLY A 34 23.34 4.74 -9.71
N VAL A 35 24.64 4.51 -9.49
CA VAL A 35 25.53 3.77 -10.42
C VAL A 35 25.73 2.30 -10.04
N VAL A 36 24.95 1.77 -9.10
CA VAL A 36 25.09 0.37 -8.65
C VAL A 36 24.54 -0.58 -9.71
N THR A 37 25.36 -1.55 -10.13
CA THR A 37 25.00 -2.55 -11.13
C THR A 37 24.49 -3.84 -10.47
N TYR A 38 23.43 -4.42 -11.03
CA TYR A 38 22.86 -5.71 -10.66
C TYR A 38 22.21 -6.33 -11.90
N GLN A 39 22.05 -7.66 -11.93
CA GLN A 39 21.57 -8.38 -13.11
C GLN A 39 20.19 -9.01 -12.92
N ASN A 40 19.73 -9.14 -11.68
CA ASN A 40 18.48 -9.81 -11.36
C ASN A 40 17.78 -9.19 -10.13
N PRO A 41 16.50 -9.52 -9.87
CA PRO A 41 15.76 -8.93 -8.75
C PRO A 41 16.33 -9.21 -7.36
N LYS A 42 17.09 -10.31 -7.18
CA LYS A 42 17.73 -10.61 -5.88
C LYS A 42 18.94 -9.71 -5.65
N GLU A 43 19.81 -9.57 -6.65
CA GLU A 43 20.94 -8.64 -6.61
C GLU A 43 20.48 -7.18 -6.48
N TRP A 44 19.31 -6.84 -7.03
CA TRP A 44 18.70 -5.52 -6.88
C TRP A 44 18.39 -5.18 -5.41
N ILE A 45 17.82 -6.12 -4.64
CA ILE A 45 17.61 -5.96 -3.18
C ILE A 45 18.95 -5.68 -2.48
N GLU A 46 19.97 -6.50 -2.75
CA GLU A 46 21.30 -6.34 -2.13
C GLU A 46 21.99 -5.03 -2.53
N SER A 47 21.63 -4.49 -3.70
CA SER A 47 22.11 -3.19 -4.17
C SER A 47 21.42 -2.04 -3.43
N ILE A 48 20.11 -2.13 -3.16
CA ILE A 48 19.37 -1.12 -2.40
C ILE A 48 19.92 -1.01 -0.96
N LYS A 49 20.23 -2.14 -0.31
CA LYS A 49 20.82 -2.19 1.05
C LYS A 49 22.13 -1.39 1.19
N LYS A 50 22.81 -1.09 0.08
CA LYS A 50 24.05 -0.30 0.03
C LYS A 50 23.83 1.19 -0.21
N THR A 51 22.59 1.62 -0.43
CA THR A 51 22.25 3.02 -0.70
C THR A 51 22.14 3.84 0.58
N GLU A 52 22.14 5.16 0.45
CA GLU A 52 21.99 6.06 1.58
C GLU A 52 20.56 6.03 2.15
N VAL A 53 20.45 5.83 3.47
CA VAL A 53 19.16 5.74 4.17
C VAL A 53 18.96 6.96 5.08
N LYS A 54 18.64 8.09 4.46
CA LYS A 54 18.13 9.29 5.17
C LYS A 54 16.60 9.31 5.11
N PHE A 55 15.95 10.05 6.03
CA PHE A 55 14.48 10.15 6.07
C PHE A 55 13.84 10.43 4.70
N ARG A 56 14.39 11.39 3.94
CA ARG A 56 13.89 11.72 2.59
C ARG A 56 14.02 10.53 1.61
N GLN A 57 15.08 9.74 1.74
CA GLN A 57 15.33 8.56 0.91
C GLN A 57 14.39 7.41 1.28
N ILE A 58 14.07 7.24 2.57
CA ILE A 58 13.06 6.27 3.02
C ILE A 58 11.71 6.56 2.36
N LEU A 59 11.23 7.80 2.45
CA LEU A 59 9.96 8.21 1.83
C LEU A 59 9.96 7.95 0.32
N LYS A 60 11.07 8.26 -0.36
CA LYS A 60 11.21 8.05 -1.80
C LYS A 60 11.28 6.57 -2.18
N TRP A 61 12.01 5.74 -1.43
CA TRP A 61 12.10 4.31 -1.70
C TRP A 61 10.75 3.61 -1.53
N VAL A 62 10.07 3.85 -0.40
CA VAL A 62 8.75 3.27 -0.14
C VAL A 62 7.74 3.69 -1.21
N SER A 63 7.73 4.99 -1.55
CA SER A 63 6.88 5.49 -2.65
C SER A 63 7.24 4.83 -3.97
N CYS A 64 8.53 4.74 -4.31
CA CYS A 64 9.02 4.11 -5.54
C CYS A 64 8.55 2.65 -5.66
N PHE A 65 8.70 1.86 -4.60
CA PHE A 65 8.27 0.46 -4.56
C PHE A 65 6.77 0.32 -4.80
N SER A 66 5.98 1.19 -4.19
CA SER A 66 4.52 1.19 -4.31
C SER A 66 4.07 1.61 -5.71
N LEU A 67 4.62 2.73 -6.21
CA LEU A 67 4.38 3.23 -7.56
C LEU A 67 4.73 2.18 -8.62
N ALA A 68 5.87 1.51 -8.48
CA ALA A 68 6.33 0.49 -9.42
C ALA A 68 5.29 -0.62 -9.61
N VAL A 69 4.75 -1.14 -8.52
CA VAL A 69 3.74 -2.21 -8.57
C VAL A 69 2.44 -1.71 -9.21
N ASN A 70 1.96 -0.52 -8.83
CA ASN A 70 0.71 0.01 -9.36
C ASN A 70 0.82 0.52 -10.81
N GLU A 71 1.99 0.94 -11.27
CA GLU A 71 2.24 1.28 -12.68
C GLU A 71 2.26 0.03 -13.56
N VAL A 72 2.76 -1.10 -13.05
CA VAL A 72 2.63 -2.41 -13.71
C VAL A 72 1.17 -2.85 -13.74
N ASN A 73 0.43 -2.70 -12.64
CA ASN A 73 -1.02 -2.97 -12.59
C ASN A 73 -1.78 -2.17 -13.66
N ALA A 74 -1.56 -0.86 -13.69
CA ALA A 74 -2.22 0.07 -14.62
C ALA A 74 -1.89 -0.21 -16.10
N SER A 75 -0.81 -0.96 -16.35
CA SER A 75 -0.40 -1.38 -17.69
C SER A 75 -0.75 -2.85 -18.00
N LEU A 76 -1.70 -3.43 -17.27
CA LEU A 76 -2.18 -4.81 -17.44
C LEU A 76 -1.09 -5.87 -17.24
N GLY A 77 -0.05 -5.54 -16.49
CA GLY A 77 1.02 -6.47 -16.12
C GLY A 77 0.59 -7.45 -15.03
N ARG A 78 1.45 -8.43 -14.74
CA ARG A 78 1.20 -9.43 -13.70
C ARG A 78 1.36 -8.81 -12.31
N VAL A 79 0.29 -8.86 -11.51
CA VAL A 79 0.28 -8.38 -10.12
C VAL A 79 -0.27 -9.42 -9.17
N VAL A 80 0.01 -9.25 -7.88
CA VAL A 80 -0.55 -10.09 -6.80
C VAL A 80 -1.51 -9.22 -6.01
N THR A 81 -2.74 -9.68 -5.83
CA THR A 81 -3.78 -8.98 -5.07
C THR A 81 -3.36 -8.81 -3.61
N ALA A 82 -3.56 -7.60 -3.06
CA ALA A 82 -3.26 -7.32 -1.66
C ALA A 82 -4.12 -6.18 -1.07
N PRO A 83 -5.39 -6.41 -0.69
CA PRO A 83 -6.21 -7.58 -1.03
C PRO A 83 -6.82 -7.50 -2.44
N THR A 84 -6.70 -6.38 -3.16
CA THR A 84 -7.16 -6.24 -4.55
C THR A 84 -6.01 -5.82 -5.47
N ASN A 85 -6.28 -5.73 -6.78
CA ASN A 85 -5.32 -5.19 -7.74
C ASN A 85 -5.10 -3.68 -7.52
N GLY A 86 -6.14 -2.95 -7.13
CA GLY A 86 -6.08 -1.51 -6.86
C GLY A 86 -5.15 -1.15 -5.71
N SER A 87 -5.04 -2.01 -4.70
CA SER A 87 -4.19 -1.84 -3.51
C SER A 87 -2.91 -2.68 -3.51
N ALA A 88 -2.54 -3.25 -4.65
CA ALA A 88 -1.46 -4.25 -4.74
C ALA A 88 -0.07 -3.73 -4.34
N GLY A 89 0.16 -2.42 -4.32
CA GLY A 89 1.47 -1.82 -4.07
C GLY A 89 1.81 -1.58 -2.61
N VAL A 90 0.86 -1.65 -1.68
CA VAL A 90 1.11 -1.33 -0.26
C VAL A 90 1.93 -2.43 0.44
N ILE A 91 1.38 -3.66 0.51
CA ILE A 91 2.05 -4.83 1.10
C ILE A 91 3.50 -5.01 0.62
N PRO A 92 3.78 -5.09 -0.70
CA PRO A 92 5.15 -5.32 -1.15
C PRO A 92 6.07 -4.13 -0.89
N ALA A 93 5.58 -2.89 -0.87
CA ALA A 93 6.40 -1.72 -0.55
C ALA A 93 6.86 -1.71 0.92
N VAL A 94 5.95 -2.04 1.85
CA VAL A 94 6.27 -2.12 3.28
C VAL A 94 7.18 -3.31 3.59
N LEU A 95 6.95 -4.45 2.93
CA LEU A 95 7.87 -5.59 3.05
C LEU A 95 9.27 -5.25 2.51
N MET A 96 9.36 -4.56 1.36
CA MET A 96 10.64 -4.15 0.80
C MET A 96 11.35 -3.11 1.66
N TYR A 97 10.61 -2.19 2.29
CA TYR A 97 11.16 -1.32 3.34
C TYR A 97 11.82 -2.14 4.44
N TYR A 98 11.12 -3.14 4.98
CA TYR A 98 11.68 -3.97 6.04
C TYR A 98 12.97 -4.68 5.60
N LEU A 99 12.97 -5.27 4.40
CA LEU A 99 14.11 -6.05 3.89
C LEU A 99 15.32 -5.20 3.51
N THR A 100 15.12 -3.96 3.07
CA THR A 100 16.19 -3.14 2.46
C THR A 100 16.63 -1.95 3.28
N ILE A 101 15.86 -1.57 4.30
CA ILE A 101 16.09 -0.37 5.12
C ILE A 101 16.10 -0.73 6.60
N GLU A 102 15.05 -1.39 7.10
CA GLU A 102 14.88 -1.65 8.54
C GLU A 102 15.82 -2.76 9.04
N ASN A 103 15.78 -3.92 8.37
CA ASN A 103 16.53 -5.11 8.79
C ASN A 103 17.22 -5.77 7.60
N HIS A 104 18.48 -5.41 7.38
CA HIS A 104 19.29 -5.95 6.27
C HIS A 104 19.58 -7.46 6.39
N ASN A 105 19.40 -8.04 7.59
CA ASN A 105 19.61 -9.46 7.88
C ASN A 105 18.32 -10.29 7.77
N ALA A 106 17.19 -9.66 7.43
CA ALA A 106 15.92 -10.34 7.24
C ALA A 106 16.02 -11.42 6.15
N ASN A 107 15.39 -12.56 6.41
CA ASN A 107 15.40 -13.72 5.53
C ASN A 107 13.96 -14.19 5.22
N GLU A 108 13.85 -15.38 4.61
CA GLU A 108 12.58 -15.94 4.17
C GLU A 108 11.56 -16.13 5.32
N GLU A 109 12.03 -16.39 6.54
CA GLU A 109 11.15 -16.58 7.69
C GLU A 109 10.45 -15.27 8.08
N GLN A 110 11.14 -14.12 8.05
CA GLN A 110 10.48 -12.82 8.26
C GLN A 110 9.48 -12.51 7.13
N ILE A 111 9.79 -12.87 5.89
CA ILE A 111 8.84 -12.69 4.77
C ILE A 111 7.57 -13.51 5.00
N LYS A 112 7.69 -14.78 5.41
CA LYS A 112 6.55 -15.64 5.74
C LYS A 112 5.74 -15.06 6.91
N GLN A 113 6.42 -14.67 7.99
CA GLN A 113 5.77 -14.12 9.18
C GLN A 113 4.96 -12.86 8.85
N PHE A 114 5.55 -11.91 8.10
CA PHE A 114 4.86 -10.71 7.65
C PHE A 114 3.59 -11.04 6.86
N LEU A 115 3.68 -11.95 5.89
CA LEU A 115 2.56 -12.31 5.02
C LEU A 115 1.47 -13.08 5.78
N LEU A 116 1.82 -13.90 6.77
CA LEU A 116 0.87 -14.59 7.64
C LEU A 116 0.07 -13.61 8.50
N VAL A 117 0.75 -12.67 9.17
CA VAL A 117 0.08 -11.65 9.98
C VAL A 117 -0.76 -10.72 9.13
N ALA A 118 -0.22 -10.22 8.01
CA ALA A 118 -0.97 -9.42 7.06
C ALA A 118 -2.23 -10.15 6.55
N GLY A 119 -2.09 -11.44 6.23
CA GLY A 119 -3.20 -12.29 5.80
C GLY A 119 -4.28 -12.46 6.86
N GLU A 120 -3.90 -12.66 8.13
CA GLU A 120 -4.86 -12.81 9.23
C GLU A 120 -5.65 -11.52 9.47
N ILE A 121 -4.97 -10.36 9.50
CA ILE A 121 -5.63 -9.05 9.61
C ILE A 121 -6.60 -8.81 8.45
N GLY A 122 -6.20 -9.17 7.22
CA GLY A 122 -7.10 -9.11 6.06
C GLY A 122 -8.35 -9.99 6.23
N SER A 123 -8.19 -11.15 6.88
CA SER A 123 -9.28 -12.06 7.24
C SER A 123 -10.30 -11.41 8.18
N LEU A 124 -9.84 -10.64 9.17
CA LEU A 124 -10.70 -9.90 10.11
C LEU A 124 -11.56 -8.86 9.39
N PHE A 125 -10.95 -8.02 8.54
CA PHE A 125 -11.68 -7.03 7.74
C PHE A 125 -12.68 -7.68 6.78
N LYS A 126 -12.31 -8.79 6.14
CA LYS A 126 -13.21 -9.53 5.24
C LYS A 126 -14.42 -10.10 5.98
N LYS A 127 -14.23 -10.66 7.18
CA LYS A 127 -15.30 -11.27 7.98
C LYS A 127 -16.20 -10.22 8.64
N GLY A 128 -15.62 -9.16 9.18
CA GLY A 128 -16.36 -8.12 9.91
C GLY A 128 -16.99 -7.04 9.01
N ALA A 129 -16.51 -6.89 7.78
CA ALA A 129 -16.95 -5.84 6.87
C ALA A 129 -16.82 -6.28 5.39
N THR A 130 -15.87 -5.71 4.64
CA THR A 130 -15.64 -5.99 3.22
C THR A 130 -14.22 -5.64 2.82
N ILE A 131 -13.74 -6.24 1.72
CA ILE A 131 -12.50 -5.88 1.02
C ILE A 131 -12.75 -5.38 -0.42
N SER A 132 -14.03 -5.15 -0.77
CA SER A 132 -14.46 -4.75 -2.11
C SER A 132 -14.70 -3.25 -2.15
N ALA A 133 -14.03 -2.54 -3.07
CA ALA A 133 -14.29 -1.12 -3.30
C ALA A 133 -15.71 -0.84 -3.79
N ALA A 134 -16.25 -1.68 -4.67
CA ALA A 134 -17.65 -1.60 -5.10
C ALA A 134 -18.64 -1.57 -3.92
N MET A 135 -18.34 -2.24 -2.81
CA MET A 135 -19.20 -2.20 -1.61
C MET A 135 -18.78 -1.13 -0.61
N GLY A 136 -17.48 -0.96 -0.36
CA GLY A 136 -16.96 -0.22 0.78
C GLY A 136 -16.17 1.05 0.46
N GLY A 137 -16.00 1.41 -0.81
CA GLY A 137 -15.06 2.46 -1.21
C GLY A 137 -13.60 2.02 -1.05
N CYS A 138 -12.68 2.94 -1.30
CA CYS A 138 -11.24 2.64 -1.31
C CYS A 138 -10.68 2.40 0.10
N GLN A 139 -11.39 2.76 1.17
CA GLN A 139 -11.09 2.30 2.53
C GLN A 139 -11.04 0.76 2.63
N ALA A 140 -11.90 0.06 1.87
CA ALA A 140 -11.96 -1.40 1.85
C ALA A 140 -10.82 -2.05 1.05
N GLU A 141 -10.07 -1.28 0.28
CA GLU A 141 -8.93 -1.78 -0.49
C GLU A 141 -7.61 -1.24 0.07
N ILE A 142 -7.36 0.06 -0.08
CA ILE A 142 -6.13 0.72 0.36
C ILE A 142 -6.06 0.77 1.88
N GLY A 143 -7.17 1.09 2.55
CA GLY A 143 -7.22 1.10 4.01
C GLY A 143 -6.93 -0.29 4.59
N VAL A 144 -7.58 -1.32 4.05
CA VAL A 144 -7.35 -2.71 4.48
C VAL A 144 -5.91 -3.13 4.19
N SER A 145 -5.39 -2.85 3.00
CA SER A 145 -3.99 -3.17 2.66
C SER A 145 -2.98 -2.46 3.56
N SER A 146 -3.24 -1.20 3.91
CA SER A 146 -2.44 -0.42 4.86
C SER A 146 -2.48 -1.04 6.26
N ALA A 147 -3.64 -1.46 6.74
CA ALA A 147 -3.79 -2.12 8.03
C ALA A 147 -3.08 -3.49 8.07
N MET A 148 -3.21 -4.28 7.00
CA MET A 148 -2.50 -5.54 6.84
C MET A 148 -0.97 -5.33 6.88
N ALA A 149 -0.47 -4.32 6.15
CA ALA A 149 0.95 -4.00 6.12
C ALA A 149 1.48 -3.50 7.47
N ALA A 150 0.73 -2.64 8.16
CA ALA A 150 1.11 -2.08 9.46
C ALA A 150 1.26 -3.18 10.51
N ALA A 151 0.29 -4.09 10.58
CA ALA A 151 0.32 -5.24 11.47
C ALA A 151 1.51 -6.17 11.19
N GLY A 152 1.71 -6.53 9.91
CA GLY A 152 2.83 -7.37 9.50
C GLY A 152 4.18 -6.75 9.86
N LEU A 153 4.33 -5.44 9.68
CA LEU A 153 5.56 -4.73 10.04
C LEU A 153 5.74 -4.64 11.56
N CYS A 154 4.68 -4.31 12.31
CA CYS A 154 4.70 -4.22 13.78
C CYS A 154 5.15 -5.55 14.41
N GLU A 155 4.62 -6.68 13.93
CA GLU A 155 5.08 -8.02 14.33
C GLU A 155 6.59 -8.18 14.10
N LEU A 156 7.07 -7.83 12.90
CA LEU A 156 8.49 -7.98 12.53
C LEU A 156 9.43 -7.04 13.30
N MET A 157 8.90 -5.95 13.87
CA MET A 157 9.61 -5.04 14.75
C MET A 157 9.58 -5.51 16.23
N GLY A 158 8.94 -6.64 16.52
CA GLY A 158 8.86 -7.23 17.86
C GLY A 158 7.66 -6.77 18.69
N GLY A 159 6.63 -6.19 18.05
CA GLY A 159 5.39 -5.81 18.73
C GLY A 159 4.64 -7.03 19.29
N SER A 160 3.93 -6.84 20.39
CA SER A 160 3.02 -7.86 20.93
C SER A 160 1.77 -8.03 20.06
N PRO A 161 1.00 -9.13 20.18
CA PRO A 161 -0.26 -9.29 19.46
C PRO A 161 -1.22 -8.11 19.63
N GLU A 162 -1.27 -7.50 20.82
CA GLU A 162 -2.09 -6.32 21.07
C GLU A 162 -1.56 -5.09 20.32
N GLN A 163 -0.23 -4.91 20.22
CA GLN A 163 0.37 -3.83 19.43
C GLN A 163 0.14 -4.05 17.92
N VAL A 164 0.18 -5.30 17.44
CA VAL A 164 -0.15 -5.65 16.06
C VAL A 164 -1.59 -5.22 15.72
N LEU A 165 -2.54 -5.45 16.64
CA LEU A 165 -3.92 -4.99 16.46
C LEU A 165 -4.03 -3.46 16.48
N ILE A 166 -3.26 -2.77 17.33
CA ILE A 166 -3.17 -1.30 17.36
C ILE A 166 -2.59 -0.75 16.05
N ALA A 167 -1.56 -1.38 15.48
CA ALA A 167 -0.98 -0.96 14.21
C ALA A 167 -2.01 -1.04 13.06
N ALA A 168 -2.76 -2.15 12.99
CA ALA A 168 -3.84 -2.32 12.03
C ALA A 168 -4.96 -1.27 12.23
N GLU A 169 -5.30 -1.00 13.48
CA GLU A 169 -6.32 -0.05 13.90
C GLU A 169 -5.96 1.37 13.45
N ILE A 170 -4.81 1.89 13.87
CA ILE A 170 -4.31 3.23 13.47
C ILE A 170 -4.28 3.37 11.94
N ALA A 171 -3.73 2.37 11.25
CA ALA A 171 -3.64 2.42 9.79
C ALA A 171 -5.02 2.49 9.13
N MET A 172 -6.02 1.77 9.63
CA MET A 172 -7.38 1.83 9.09
C MET A 172 -8.10 3.14 9.47
N GLU A 173 -7.94 3.65 10.69
CA GLU A 173 -8.54 4.94 11.09
C GLU A 173 -8.20 6.06 10.10
N HIS A 174 -6.94 6.10 9.66
CA HIS A 174 -6.45 7.06 8.67
C HIS A 174 -6.96 6.85 7.23
N HIS A 175 -7.86 5.88 7.01
CA HIS A 175 -8.51 5.60 5.73
C HIS A 175 -10.03 5.53 5.82
N LEU A 176 -10.64 5.60 7.01
CA LEU A 176 -12.11 5.58 7.14
C LEU A 176 -12.76 6.70 6.31
N GLY A 177 -13.79 6.33 5.55
CA GLY A 177 -14.52 7.24 4.65
C GLY A 177 -13.89 7.45 3.28
N LEU A 178 -12.75 6.81 2.97
CA LEU A 178 -12.10 6.98 1.66
C LEU A 178 -12.94 6.37 0.53
N THR A 179 -13.42 7.22 -0.38
CA THR A 179 -14.26 6.91 -1.55
C THR A 179 -13.48 6.21 -2.66
N CYS A 180 -14.16 5.56 -3.62
CA CYS A 180 -13.53 4.95 -4.79
C CYS A 180 -14.02 5.57 -6.10
N ASP A 181 -13.44 6.70 -6.48
CA ASP A 181 -13.89 7.57 -7.57
C ASP A 181 -12.77 7.86 -8.60
N PRO A 182 -12.19 6.83 -9.25
CA PRO A 182 -11.06 6.98 -10.15
C PRO A 182 -11.40 7.73 -11.46
N ILE A 183 -10.47 8.54 -11.96
CA ILE A 183 -10.64 9.28 -13.21
C ILE A 183 -10.79 8.30 -14.38
N GLY A 184 -11.86 8.45 -15.17
CA GLY A 184 -12.15 7.58 -16.31
C GLY A 184 -12.38 6.11 -15.95
N GLY A 185 -12.63 5.78 -14.67
CA GLY A 185 -12.72 4.39 -14.22
C GLY A 185 -11.37 3.66 -14.18
N LEU A 186 -10.25 4.37 -14.36
CA LEU A 186 -8.93 3.77 -14.51
C LEU A 186 -8.24 3.63 -13.16
N VAL A 187 -7.57 2.49 -12.95
CA VAL A 187 -6.76 2.23 -11.74
C VAL A 187 -5.41 2.96 -11.83
N GLN A 188 -5.47 4.28 -11.99
CA GLN A 188 -4.33 5.19 -12.15
C GLN A 188 -4.41 6.32 -11.14
N VAL A 189 -5.31 7.28 -11.36
CA VAL A 189 -5.48 8.44 -10.50
C VAL A 189 -6.84 8.35 -9.80
N PRO A 190 -6.90 8.41 -8.45
CA PRO A 190 -5.82 8.60 -7.47
C PRO A 190 -5.20 7.28 -6.94
N CYS A 191 -5.47 6.14 -7.58
CA CYS A 191 -5.12 4.81 -7.07
C CYS A 191 -3.61 4.64 -6.82
N ILE A 192 -2.78 5.12 -7.74
CA ILE A 192 -1.31 5.01 -7.69
C ILE A 192 -0.76 5.76 -6.46
N GLU A 193 -1.16 7.02 -6.26
CA GLU A 193 -0.73 7.81 -5.09
C GLU A 193 -1.29 7.24 -3.78
N ARG A 194 -2.52 6.72 -3.79
CA ARG A 194 -3.12 6.11 -2.60
C ARG A 194 -2.32 4.90 -2.10
N ASN A 195 -1.69 4.12 -2.98
CA ASN A 195 -0.82 3.01 -2.55
C ASN A 195 0.45 3.53 -1.87
N ALA A 196 1.11 4.53 -2.45
CA ALA A 196 2.31 5.14 -1.85
C ALA A 196 1.98 5.76 -0.48
N MET A 197 0.88 6.51 -0.38
CA MET A 197 0.42 7.09 0.88
C MET A 197 0.01 6.02 1.90
N GLY A 198 -0.65 4.94 1.47
CA GLY A 198 -1.00 3.81 2.31
C GLY A 198 0.22 3.12 2.89
N ALA A 199 1.27 2.88 2.08
CA ALA A 199 2.51 2.28 2.55
C ALA A 199 3.22 3.14 3.61
N ILE A 200 3.28 4.46 3.41
CA ILE A 200 3.88 5.38 4.39
C ILE A 200 3.08 5.41 5.70
N LYS A 201 1.73 5.46 5.62
CA LYS A 201 0.87 5.39 6.79
C LYS A 201 1.03 4.07 7.54
N ALA A 202 1.16 2.95 6.82
CA ALA A 202 1.35 1.64 7.42
C ALA A 202 2.66 1.56 8.22
N ILE A 203 3.76 2.08 7.67
CA ILE A 203 5.05 2.15 8.37
C ILE A 203 4.90 3.00 9.64
N ASN A 204 4.36 4.21 9.51
CA ASN A 204 4.20 5.10 10.66
C ASN A 204 3.23 4.55 11.71
N ALA A 205 2.19 3.82 11.31
CA ALA A 205 1.27 3.16 12.24
C ALA A 205 1.96 2.03 13.03
N ALA A 206 2.86 1.27 12.39
CA ALA A 206 3.66 0.27 13.08
C ALA A 206 4.61 0.91 14.11
N GLU A 207 5.31 1.99 13.73
CA GLU A 207 6.18 2.76 14.64
C GLU A 207 5.42 3.26 15.88
N LEU A 208 4.24 3.86 15.68
CA LEU A 208 3.40 4.32 16.80
C LEU A 208 2.94 3.18 17.69
N ALA A 209 2.58 2.03 17.11
CA ALA A 209 2.05 0.89 17.85
C ALA A 209 3.12 0.20 18.71
N VAL A 210 4.35 0.06 18.21
CA VAL A 210 5.47 -0.55 18.95
C VAL A 210 5.81 0.26 20.22
N GLU A 211 5.66 1.59 20.16
CA GLU A 211 5.88 2.49 21.30
C GLU A 211 4.65 2.63 22.23
N THR A 212 3.53 1.99 21.89
CA THR A 212 2.28 2.11 22.65
C THR A 212 2.13 0.99 23.68
N ASP A 213 1.88 1.35 24.94
CA ASP A 213 1.34 0.41 25.94
C ASP A 213 -0.11 0.08 25.58
N PRO A 214 -0.45 -1.19 25.25
CA PRO A 214 -1.80 -1.58 24.85
C PRO A 214 -2.90 -1.23 25.85
N LYS A 215 -2.58 -1.07 27.14
CA LYS A 215 -3.54 -0.65 28.18
C LYS A 215 -4.06 0.77 27.96
N ASN A 216 -3.32 1.58 27.20
CA ASN A 216 -3.70 2.96 26.89
C ASN A 216 -4.53 3.10 25.62
N ALA A 217 -4.63 2.05 24.80
CA ALA A 217 -5.43 2.05 23.59
C ALA A 217 -6.90 2.38 23.90
N LYS A 218 -7.47 3.32 23.14
CA LYS A 218 -8.84 3.81 23.35
C LYS A 218 -9.82 3.21 22.36
N VAL A 219 -9.35 2.91 21.15
CA VAL A 219 -10.16 2.39 20.07
C VAL A 219 -9.68 0.96 19.79
N PRO A 220 -10.52 -0.06 20.01
CA PRO A 220 -10.18 -1.43 19.62
C PRO A 220 -10.45 -1.65 18.12
N LEU A 221 -9.65 -2.51 17.49
CA LEU A 221 -9.75 -2.82 16.05
C LEU A 221 -11.17 -3.20 15.61
N ASP A 222 -11.91 -3.99 16.40
CA ASP A 222 -13.29 -4.38 16.08
C ASP A 222 -14.23 -3.18 15.89
N LYS A 223 -14.03 -2.10 16.66
CA LYS A 223 -14.81 -0.86 16.51
C LYS A 223 -14.45 -0.14 15.22
N VAL A 224 -13.19 -0.16 14.81
CA VAL A 224 -12.75 0.41 13.53
C VAL A 224 -13.30 -0.41 12.37
N ILE A 225 -13.26 -1.74 12.43
CA ILE A 225 -13.86 -2.63 11.41
C ILE A 225 -15.36 -2.35 11.28
N ASN A 226 -16.08 -2.29 12.40
CA ASN A 226 -17.51 -1.98 12.38
C ASN A 226 -17.79 -0.58 11.84
N THR A 227 -16.98 0.42 12.21
CA THR A 227 -17.10 1.78 11.68
C THR A 227 -16.86 1.81 10.17
N MET A 228 -15.87 1.07 9.66
CA MET A 228 -15.65 0.91 8.23
C MET A 228 -16.90 0.36 7.53
N TRP A 229 -17.56 -0.63 8.14
CA TRP A 229 -18.77 -1.24 7.59
C TRP A 229 -19.97 -0.30 7.59
N GLU A 230 -20.24 0.40 8.69
CA GLU A 230 -21.33 1.38 8.74
C GLU A 230 -21.07 2.53 7.75
N THR A 231 -19.84 3.03 7.70
CA THR A 231 -19.44 4.05 6.70
C THR A 231 -19.63 3.55 5.28
N ALA A 232 -19.35 2.27 5.00
CA ALA A 232 -19.58 1.67 3.69
C ALA A 232 -21.07 1.61 3.31
N LYS A 233 -21.97 1.37 4.27
CA LYS A 233 -23.42 1.40 4.04
C LYS A 233 -23.93 2.82 3.78
N ASP A 234 -23.40 3.78 4.53
CA ASP A 234 -23.80 5.19 4.43
C ASP A 234 -23.20 5.89 3.20
N MET A 235 -22.11 5.33 2.65
CA MET A 235 -21.48 5.87 1.44
C MET A 235 -22.44 5.77 0.25
N HIS A 236 -22.78 6.93 -0.32
CA HIS A 236 -23.61 7.01 -1.52
C HIS A 236 -22.96 6.23 -2.68
N SER A 237 -23.77 5.50 -3.45
CA SER A 237 -23.35 4.69 -4.60
C SER A 237 -22.40 5.40 -5.60
N LYS A 238 -22.58 6.71 -5.84
CA LYS A 238 -21.76 7.51 -6.74
C LYS A 238 -20.31 7.75 -6.27
N TYR A 239 -20.03 7.50 -5.00
CA TYR A 239 -18.71 7.62 -4.38
C TYR A 239 -18.05 6.25 -4.11
N LYS A 240 -18.70 5.17 -4.55
CA LYS A 240 -18.11 3.84 -4.69
C LYS A 240 -17.57 3.68 -6.11
N GLU A 241 -17.19 2.47 -6.48
CA GLU A 241 -16.58 2.08 -7.77
C GLU A 241 -17.54 2.18 -8.99
N THR A 242 -18.32 3.26 -9.08
CA THR A 242 -19.22 3.58 -10.20
C THR A 242 -18.64 4.67 -11.10
N SER A 243 -17.68 5.46 -10.60
CA SER A 243 -17.11 6.63 -11.29
C SER A 243 -18.14 7.71 -11.64
N GLU A 244 -19.26 7.76 -10.92
CA GLU A 244 -20.35 8.72 -11.16
C GLU A 244 -20.26 9.98 -10.28
N GLY A 245 -19.17 10.14 -9.52
CA GLY A 245 -18.98 11.25 -8.58
C GLY A 245 -17.50 11.55 -8.32
N GLY A 246 -17.25 12.54 -7.47
CA GLY A 246 -15.89 12.86 -6.99
C GLY A 246 -14.93 13.26 -8.11
N LEU A 247 -13.68 12.80 -8.03
CA LEU A 247 -12.64 13.12 -9.03
C LEU A 247 -13.04 12.65 -10.44
N ALA A 248 -13.76 11.53 -10.55
CA ALA A 248 -14.15 10.93 -11.82
C ALA A 248 -15.02 11.84 -12.70
N VAL A 249 -15.82 12.72 -12.09
CA VAL A 249 -16.68 13.68 -12.82
C VAL A 249 -16.13 15.10 -12.81
N ALA A 250 -15.20 15.41 -11.89
CA ALA A 250 -14.61 16.74 -11.76
C ALA A 250 -13.42 16.97 -12.69
N VAL A 251 -12.70 15.90 -13.07
CA VAL A 251 -11.56 15.95 -13.99
C VAL A 251 -11.92 15.18 -15.26
N ASN A 252 -11.97 15.88 -16.39
CA ASN A 252 -12.28 15.24 -17.66
C ASN A 252 -11.03 14.63 -18.30
N LEU A 253 -11.23 13.64 -19.17
CA LEU A 253 -10.16 13.10 -20.02
C LEU A 253 -9.51 14.17 -20.90
N SER A 254 -10.22 15.24 -21.27
CA SER A 254 -9.66 16.38 -21.99
C SER A 254 -8.69 17.22 -21.17
N ASP A 255 -8.75 17.10 -19.84
CA ASP A 255 -7.90 17.84 -18.90
C ASP A 255 -6.60 17.06 -18.58
N CYS A 256 -6.47 15.83 -19.08
CA CYS A 256 -5.37 14.89 -18.86
C CYS A 256 -4.64 14.55 -20.18
#